data_AF-A0A290Q2Z3-F1
#
_entry.id   AF-A0A290Q2Z3-F1
#
_cell.length_a   1.000
_cell.length_b   1.000
_cell.length_c   1.000
_cell.angle_alpha   90.00
_cell.angle_beta   90.00
_cell.angle_gamma   90.00
#
_symmetry.space_group_name_H-M   'P 1'
#
loop_
_entity.id
_entity.type
_entity.pdbx_description
1 polymer ?
#
loop_
_entity_poly.entity_id
_entity_poly.type
_entity_poly.pdbx_seq_one_letter_code
_entity_poly.pdbx_strand_id
1 'polypeptide(L)'
;MSDHPSPAPKNFWITLGAIIGGFAIFLLILFIAYLPQQPAPLPEGTKTPAERAQILAEIRAKDKAAATTYAWVDQATGVVRLPTDRAVELTIKELNAKK
;
A
#
# COMPACT_ATOMS: atom_id res chain seq x y z
N MET A 1 55.62 27.04 -24.19
CA MET A 1 55.53 25.61 -23.83
C MET A 1 55.81 25.54 -22.34
N SER A 2 54.79 25.67 -21.50
CA SER A 2 54.96 25.73 -20.05
C SER A 2 54.24 24.53 -19.46
N ASP A 3 55.03 23.58 -18.97
CA ASP A 3 54.55 22.33 -18.40
C ASP A 3 53.80 22.57 -17.09
N HIS A 4 52.58 22.05 -17.00
CA HIS A 4 51.85 21.95 -15.74
C HIS A 4 52.30 20.67 -15.02
N PRO A 5 52.85 20.75 -13.79
CA PRO A 5 53.13 19.55 -13.02
C PRO A 5 51.80 18.91 -12.60
N SER A 6 51.55 17.69 -13.07
CA SER A 6 50.43 16.88 -12.64
C SER A 6 50.77 16.27 -11.27
N PRO A 7 50.04 16.59 -10.18
CA PRO A 7 50.32 15.99 -8.88
C PRO A 7 49.88 14.52 -8.90
N ALA A 8 50.84 13.60 -8.89
CA ALA A 8 50.56 12.19 -8.68
C ALA A 8 49.94 11.98 -7.27
N PRO A 9 48.73 11.39 -7.14
CA PRO A 9 48.09 11.24 -5.84
C PRO A 9 48.73 10.07 -5.08
N LYS A 10 49.81 10.34 -4.34
CA LYS A 10 50.49 9.39 -3.45
C LYS A 10 49.59 8.83 -2.32
N ASN A 11 48.38 9.37 -2.18
CA ASN A 11 47.48 9.11 -1.06
C ASN A 11 46.28 8.24 -1.46
N PHE A 12 46.19 7.80 -2.71
CA PHE A 12 45.03 7.04 -3.23
C PHE A 12 44.73 5.78 -2.42
N TRP A 13 45.76 5.01 -2.06
CA TRP A 13 45.61 3.79 -1.26
C TRP A 13 45.13 4.05 0.17
N ILE A 14 45.53 5.18 0.76
CA ILE A 14 45.08 5.59 2.09
C ILE A 14 43.61 6.01 2.04
N THR A 15 43.23 6.81 1.03
CA THR A 15 41.84 7.21 0.81
C THR A 15 40.95 6.00 0.53
N LEU A 16 41.42 5.05 -0.28
CA LEU A 16 40.70 3.81 -0.58
C LEU A 16 40.51 2.96 0.68
N GLY A 17 41.55 2.82 1.50
CA GLY A 17 41.46 2.12 2.79
C GLY A 17 40.49 2.81 3.76
N ALA A 18 40.49 4.14 3.83
CA ALA A 18 39.57 4.90 4.67
C ALA A 18 38.11 4.75 4.22
N ILE A 19 37.85 4.73 2.91
CA ILE A 19 36.51 4.49 2.35
C ILE A 19 36.03 3.08 2.71
N ILE A 20 36.85 2.06 2.46
CA ILE A 20 36.50 0.66 2.77
C ILE A 20 36.29 0.49 4.27
N GLY A 21 37.16 1.06 5.11
CA GLY A 21 37.02 1.04 6.56
C GLY A 21 35.74 1.75 7.03
N GLY A 22 35.41 2.90 6.45
CA GLY A 22 34.17 3.62 6.74
C GLY A 22 32.92 2.80 6.39
N PHE A 23 32.89 2.18 5.21
CA PHE A 23 31.80 1.28 4.83
C PHE A 23 31.75 0.02 5.69
N ALA A 24 32.89 -0.56 6.07
CA ALA A 24 32.94 -1.73 6.94
C ALA A 24 32.37 -1.41 8.33
N ILE A 25 32.72 -0.25 8.91
CA ILE A 25 32.15 0.22 10.17
C ILE A 25 30.65 0.49 10.03
N PHE A 26 30.22 1.11 8.94
CA PHE A 26 28.80 1.35 8.67
C PHE A 26 27.99 0.05 8.57
N LEU A 27 28.51 -0.96 7.84
CA LEU A 27 27.91 -2.28 7.73
C LEU A 27 27.90 -3.01 9.08
N LEU A 28 28.97 -2.89 9.87
CA LEU A 28 29.04 -3.45 11.23
C LEU A 28 27.95 -2.86 12.13
N ILE A 29 27.74 -1.54 12.07
CA ILE A 29 26.69 -0.85 12.84
C ILE A 29 25.30 -1.32 12.38
N LEU A 30 25.05 -1.40 11.07
CA LEU A 30 23.79 -1.95 10.54
C LEU A 30 23.56 -3.40 11.01
N PHE A 31 24.61 -4.23 11.01
CA PHE A 31 24.52 -5.62 11.44
C PHE A 31 24.22 -5.77 12.92
N ILE A 32 24.84 -4.96 13.79
CA ILE A 32 24.67 -5.06 15.25
C ILE A 32 23.43 -4.34 15.74
N ALA A 33 23.13 -3.15 15.21
CA ALA A 33 22.07 -2.30 15.74
C ALA A 33 20.75 -2.44 14.99
N TYR A 34 20.79 -2.65 13.67
CA TYR A 34 19.59 -2.56 12.82
C TYR A 34 19.02 -3.94 12.45
N LEU A 35 19.87 -4.90 12.08
CA LEU A 35 19.44 -6.26 11.74
C LEU A 35 18.72 -7.01 12.88
N PRO A 36 19.14 -6.95 14.15
CA PRO A 36 18.41 -7.61 15.24
C PRO A 36 17.15 -6.87 15.67
N GLN A 37 16.96 -5.61 15.23
CA GLN A 37 15.72 -4.86 15.43
C GLN A 37 14.68 -5.17 14.35
N GLN A 38 14.52 -6.44 13.97
CA GLN A 38 13.38 -6.79 13.15
C GLN A 38 12.10 -6.48 13.94
N PRO A 39 11.13 -5.77 13.34
CA PRO A 39 9.85 -5.55 14.00
C PRO A 39 9.28 -6.90 14.39
N ALA A 40 8.72 -6.98 15.59
CA ALA A 40 8.12 -8.21 16.10
C ALA A 40 7.21 -8.81 15.01
N PRO A 41 7.22 -10.15 14.83
CA PRO A 41 6.28 -10.81 13.94
C PRO A 41 4.89 -10.25 14.17
N LEU A 42 4.15 -10.01 13.09
CA LEU A 42 2.78 -9.48 13.18
C LEU A 42 2.03 -10.28 14.26
N PRO A 43 1.36 -9.62 15.22
CA PRO A 43 0.68 -10.32 16.30
C PRO A 43 -0.19 -11.45 15.78
N GLU A 44 -0.22 -12.58 16.49
CA GLU A 44 -1.17 -13.69 16.26
C GLU A 44 -2.58 -13.13 15.98
N GLY A 45 -3.15 -13.49 14.82
CA GLY A 45 -4.45 -12.97 14.35
C GLY A 45 -4.37 -11.76 13.41
N THR A 46 -3.18 -11.22 13.14
CA THR A 46 -3.02 -10.16 12.16
C THR A 46 -3.04 -10.73 10.75
N LYS A 47 -4.07 -10.34 9.99
CA LYS A 47 -4.25 -10.82 8.62
C LYS A 47 -3.02 -10.56 7.77
N THR A 48 -2.56 -11.57 7.03
CA THR A 48 -1.43 -11.42 6.11
C THR A 48 -1.77 -10.43 4.99
N PRO A 49 -0.78 -9.84 4.30
CA PRO A 49 -1.04 -8.98 3.15
C PRO A 49 -1.93 -9.65 2.09
N ALA A 50 -1.75 -10.96 1.87
CA ALA A 50 -2.57 -11.74 0.93
C ALA A 50 -4.02 -11.88 1.41
N GLU A 51 -4.24 -12.20 2.69
CA GLU A 51 -5.59 -12.31 3.28
C GLU A 51 -6.33 -10.97 3.25
N ARG A 52 -5.63 -9.85 3.49
CA ARG A 52 -6.22 -8.51 3.37
C ARG A 52 -6.69 -8.22 1.96
N ALA A 53 -5.89 -8.61 0.96
CA ALA A 53 -6.26 -8.42 -0.45
C ALA A 53 -7.48 -9.25 -0.83
N GLN A 54 -7.59 -10.49 -0.34
CA GLN A 54 -8.76 -11.35 -0.58
C GLN A 54 -10.03 -10.77 0.06
N ILE A 55 -9.95 -10.33 1.31
CA ILE A 55 -11.10 -9.72 2.01
C ILE A 55 -11.54 -8.45 1.30
N LEU A 56 -10.60 -7.63 0.84
CA LEU A 56 -10.91 -6.43 0.09
C LEU A 56 -11.62 -6.76 -1.24
N ALA A 57 -11.20 -7.81 -1.94
CA ALA A 57 -11.88 -8.28 -3.15
C ALA A 57 -13.30 -8.78 -2.83
N GLU A 58 -13.48 -9.51 -1.74
CA GLU A 58 -14.79 -10.01 -1.30
C GLU A 58 -15.74 -8.84 -0.94
N ILE A 59 -15.28 -7.86 -0.17
CA ILE A 59 -16.05 -6.66 0.17
C ILE A 59 -16.47 -5.92 -1.10
N ARG A 60 -15.52 -5.67 -2.01
CA ARG A 60 -15.82 -5.01 -3.29
C ARG A 60 -16.83 -5.78 -4.14
N ALA A 61 -16.75 -7.10 -4.15
CA ALA A 61 -17.71 -7.93 -4.87
C ALA A 61 -19.11 -7.82 -4.25
N LYS A 62 -19.21 -7.86 -2.92
CA LYS A 62 -20.47 -7.67 -2.18
C LYS A 62 -21.06 -6.28 -2.41
N ASP A 63 -20.25 -5.23 -2.35
CA ASP A 63 -20.66 -3.84 -2.58
C ASP A 63 -21.15 -3.65 -4.02
N LYS A 64 -20.43 -4.22 -4.99
CA LYS A 64 -20.85 -4.18 -6.39
C LYS A 64 -22.18 -4.89 -6.60
N ALA A 65 -22.34 -6.09 -6.05
CA ALA A 65 -23.60 -6.82 -6.12
C ALA A 65 -24.74 -6.01 -5.48
N ALA A 66 -24.51 -5.48 -4.28
CA ALA A 66 -25.46 -4.61 -3.58
C ALA A 66 -25.92 -3.40 -4.39
N ALA A 67 -25.03 -2.78 -5.17
CA ALA A 67 -25.34 -1.60 -5.97
C ALA A 67 -26.06 -1.92 -7.28
N THR A 68 -25.83 -3.10 -7.87
CA THR A 68 -26.32 -3.42 -9.22
C THR A 68 -27.43 -4.46 -9.26
N THR A 69 -27.72 -5.14 -8.14
CA THR A 69 -28.72 -6.21 -8.12
C THR A 69 -29.89 -5.90 -7.19
N TYR A 70 -31.01 -6.57 -7.45
CA TYR A 70 -32.15 -6.59 -6.55
C TYR A 70 -31.92 -7.60 -5.44
N ALA A 71 -32.22 -7.21 -4.20
CA ALA A 71 -32.13 -8.10 -3.05
C ALA A 71 -33.13 -7.71 -1.98
N TRP A 72 -33.61 -8.68 -1.20
CA TRP A 72 -34.36 -8.39 0.02
C TRP A 72 -33.42 -7.82 1.08
N VAL A 73 -33.82 -6.72 1.72
CA VAL A 73 -33.11 -6.18 2.90
C VAL A 73 -33.76 -6.73 4.16
N ASP A 74 -35.08 -6.67 4.22
CA ASP A 74 -35.89 -7.27 5.27
C ASP A 74 -37.17 -7.81 4.65
N GLN A 75 -37.27 -9.14 4.58
CA GLN A 75 -38.44 -9.79 3.99
C GLN A 75 -39.66 -9.74 4.90
N ALA A 76 -39.48 -9.63 6.22
CA ALA A 76 -40.59 -9.57 7.17
C ALA A 76 -41.31 -8.22 7.10
N THR A 77 -40.56 -7.14 6.89
CA THR A 77 -41.13 -5.79 6.72
C THR A 77 -41.37 -5.41 5.26
N GLY A 78 -41.07 -6.31 4.32
CA GLY A 78 -41.29 -6.08 2.88
C GLY A 78 -40.30 -5.10 2.23
N VAL A 79 -39.14 -4.86 2.84
CA VAL A 79 -38.15 -3.88 2.36
C VAL A 79 -37.18 -4.55 1.38
N VAL A 80 -37.15 -4.01 0.15
CA VAL A 80 -36.31 -4.49 -0.96
C VAL A 80 -35.28 -3.42 -1.32
N ARG A 81 -34.07 -3.87 -1.65
CA ARG A 81 -33.03 -3.08 -2.29
C ARG A 81 -33.19 -3.14 -3.79
N LEU A 82 -33.20 -1.97 -4.42
CA LEU A 82 -33.19 -1.78 -5.86
C LEU A 82 -31.76 -1.42 -6.31
N PRO A 83 -31.34 -1.77 -7.53
CA PRO A 83 -30.11 -1.25 -8.13
C PRO A 83 -30.11 0.27 -8.15
N THR A 84 -28.95 0.87 -7.90
CA THR A 84 -28.79 2.33 -7.78
C THR A 84 -29.26 3.05 -9.04
N ASP A 85 -28.91 2.56 -10.22
CA ASP A 85 -29.33 3.16 -11.49
C ASP A 85 -30.86 3.24 -11.59
N ARG A 86 -31.54 2.19 -11.14
CA ARG A 86 -33.00 2.16 -11.17
C ARG A 86 -33.61 3.06 -10.11
N ALA A 87 -33.02 3.11 -8.92
CA ALA A 87 -33.46 4.03 -7.87
C ALA A 87 -33.37 5.49 -8.31
N VAL A 88 -32.28 5.87 -8.98
CA VAL A 88 -32.09 7.22 -9.56
C VAL A 88 -33.14 7.51 -10.62
N GLU A 89 -33.37 6.60 -11.57
CA GLU A 89 -34.36 6.79 -12.63
C GLU A 89 -35.78 6.98 -12.07
N LEU A 90 -36.17 6.15 -11.09
CA LEU A 90 -37.47 6.26 -10.42
C LEU A 90 -37.61 7.59 -9.67
N THR A 91 -36.55 8.03 -8.99
CA THR A 91 -36.53 9.31 -8.27
C THR A 91 -36.72 10.47 -9.23
N ILE A 92 -35.99 10.49 -10.36
CA ILE A 92 -36.13 11.55 -11.38
C ILE A 92 -37.57 11.57 -11.93
N LYS A 93 -38.13 10.39 -12.23
CA LYS A 93 -39.51 10.28 -12.72
C LYS A 93 -40.52 10.84 -11.71
N GLU A 94 -40.36 10.51 -10.44
CA GLU A 94 -41.22 11.02 -9.37
C GLU A 94 -41.12 12.53 -9.23
N LEU A 95 -39.91 13.08 -9.22
CA LEU A 95 -39.68 14.53 -9.13
C LEU A 95 -40.27 15.28 -10.32
N ASN A 96 -40.16 14.73 -11.54
CA ASN A 96 -40.76 15.32 -12.73
C ASN A 96 -42.29 15.25 -12.74
N ALA A 97 -42.88 14.17 -12.20
CA ALA A 97 -44.33 14.02 -12.12
C ALA A 97 -44.97 14.90 -11.03
N LYS A 98 -44.18 15.35 -10.06
CA LYS A 98 -44.61 16.22 -8.96
C LYS A 98 -44.51 17.72 -9.30
N LYS A 99 -44.01 18.06 -10.48
CA LYS A 99 -43.94 19.42 -11.03
C LYS A 99 -45.18 19.72 -11.86
#